data_AF-A0A7C9DZ07-F1
#
_entry.id   AF-A0A7C9DZ07-F1
#
_cell.length_a   1.000
_cell.length_b   1.000
_cell.length_c   1.000
_cell.angle_alpha   90.00
_cell.angle_beta   90.00
_cell.angle_gamma   90.00
#
_symmetry.space_group_name_H-M   'P 1'
#
loop_
_entity.id
_entity.type
_entity.pdbx_description
1 polymer ?
#
loop_
_entity_poly.entity_id
_entity_poly.type
_entity_poly.pdbx_seq_one_letter_code
_entity_poly.pdbx_strand_id
1 'polypeptide(L)'
;MYATRDEEAQCCYPGCQCCPGDSAKGYKSRGMARAMLGQWEEAAKDLHVASKLDYDEEIGAILKKVEPNAHKIEEHRRKYDRLRKEREERKIQRERQRRRAEAQLSTLSL
;
A
#
# COMPACT_ATOMS: atom_id res chain seq x y z
N MET A 1 -20.57 13.76 -2.87
CA MET A 1 -19.20 14.15 -3.27
C MET A 1 -18.38 14.25 -1.98
N TYR A 2 -17.19 13.66 -2.02
CA TYR A 2 -16.39 13.15 -0.91
C TYR A 2 -16.17 14.12 0.27
N ALA A 3 -16.62 13.71 1.45
CA ALA A 3 -16.05 14.21 2.70
C ALA A 3 -14.65 13.59 2.85
N THR A 4 -13.65 14.44 2.97
CA THR A 4 -12.23 14.09 3.16
C THR A 4 -12.07 13.29 4.46
N ARG A 5 -11.51 12.08 4.32
CA ARG A 5 -11.06 11.23 5.42
C ARG A 5 -9.80 11.82 6.03
N ASP A 6 -9.93 12.85 6.85
CA ASP A 6 -8.85 13.34 7.72
C ASP A 6 -9.47 13.74 9.06
N GLU A 7 -10.14 12.79 9.73
CA GLU A 7 -10.36 12.91 11.17
C GLU A 7 -9.03 12.58 11.85
N GLU A 8 -8.24 13.63 12.02
CA GLU A 8 -7.07 13.69 12.87
C GLU A 8 -7.35 12.93 14.17
N ALA A 9 -6.67 11.80 14.36
CA ALA A 9 -6.59 11.13 15.66
C ALA A 9 -5.72 11.98 16.60
N GLN A 10 -6.18 13.19 16.91
CA GLN A 10 -5.56 14.13 17.81
C GLN A 10 -6.05 13.82 19.22
N CYS A 11 -5.26 13.03 19.93
CA CYS A 11 -5.49 12.81 21.35
C CYS A 11 -5.19 14.13 22.10
N CYS A 12 -6.20 14.98 22.26
CA CYS A 12 -6.10 16.28 22.92
C CYS A 12 -6.47 16.15 24.41
N TYR A 13 -5.62 15.47 25.20
CA TYR A 13 -5.70 15.54 26.67
C TYR A 13 -4.74 16.64 27.19
N PRO A 14 -5.20 17.53 28.08
CA PRO A 14 -4.34 18.55 28.68
C PRO A 14 -3.24 17.88 29.51
N GLY A 15 -1.97 18.14 29.16
CA GLY A 15 -0.78 17.54 29.79
C GLY A 15 -0.15 16.38 29.02
N CYS A 16 -0.75 15.94 27.90
CA CYS A 16 -0.11 14.97 27.02
C CYS A 16 0.91 15.70 26.13
N GLN A 17 2.20 15.41 26.32
CA GLN A 17 3.26 15.84 25.40
C GLN A 17 3.17 15.02 24.10
N CYS A 18 2.07 15.22 23.38
CA CYS A 18 1.90 14.75 22.02
C CYS A 18 3.01 15.42 21.21
N CYS A 19 4.01 14.62 20.87
CA CYS A 19 5.10 15.08 20.04
C CYS A 19 4.48 15.60 18.74
N PRO A 20 4.92 16.75 18.20
CA PRO A 20 4.49 17.20 16.88
C PRO A 20 4.50 16.02 15.91
N GLY A 21 3.53 15.94 14.99
CA GLY A 21 3.41 14.82 14.04
C GLY A 21 4.69 14.53 13.24
N ASP A 22 5.60 15.52 13.20
CA ASP A 22 6.91 15.45 12.56
C ASP A 22 8.10 15.12 13.49
N SER A 23 7.85 14.81 14.75
CA SER A 23 8.90 14.37 15.68
C SER A 23 9.22 12.89 15.49
N ALA A 24 10.49 12.50 15.69
CA ALA A 24 10.92 11.09 15.64
C ALA A 24 10.05 10.18 16.52
N LYS A 25 9.65 10.65 17.70
CA LYS A 25 8.74 9.92 18.61
C LYS A 25 7.34 9.72 18.03
N GLY A 26 6.82 10.70 17.29
CA GLY A 26 5.52 10.63 16.62
C GLY A 26 5.54 9.64 15.44
N TYR A 27 6.59 9.67 14.63
CA TYR A 27 6.79 8.68 13.57
C TYR A 27 6.96 7.26 14.13
N LYS A 28 7.68 7.09 15.26
CA LYS A 28 7.82 5.80 15.95
C LYS A 28 6.46 5.25 16.40
N SER A 29 5.67 6.03 17.12
CA SER A 29 4.36 5.58 17.64
C SER A 29 3.37 5.27 16.50
N ARG A 30 3.34 6.11 15.46
CA ARG A 30 2.50 5.89 14.27
C ARG A 30 2.93 4.64 13.49
N GLY A 31 4.23 4.45 13.28
CA GLY A 31 4.79 3.27 12.63
C GLY A 31 4.49 1.97 13.38
N MET A 32 4.58 2.00 14.72
CA MET A 32 4.18 0.87 15.58
C MET A 32 2.69 0.55 15.46
N ALA A 33 1.82 1.56 15.53
CA ALA A 33 0.38 1.37 15.39
C ALA A 33 0.02 0.76 14.02
N ARG A 34 0.64 1.24 12.94
CA ARG A 34 0.47 0.69 11.58
C ARG A 34 0.94 -0.75 11.48
N ALA A 35 2.06 -1.09 12.11
CA ALA A 35 2.55 -2.47 12.16
C ALA A 35 1.54 -3.39 12.88
N MET A 36 0.92 -2.94 13.97
CA MET A 36 -0.14 -3.69 14.67
C MET A 36 -1.40 -3.87 13.81
N LEU A 37 -1.72 -2.91 12.96
CA LEU A 37 -2.83 -2.99 12.00
C LEU A 37 -2.51 -3.82 10.75
N GLY A 38 -1.29 -4.37 10.64
CA GLY A 38 -0.83 -5.13 9.47
C GLY A 38 -0.51 -4.26 8.24
N GLN A 39 -0.43 -2.94 8.41
CA GLN A 39 -0.02 -1.98 7.38
C GLN A 39 1.50 -1.89 7.33
N TRP A 40 2.15 -2.99 6.95
CA TRP A 40 3.60 -3.15 7.06
C TRP A 40 4.39 -2.19 6.15
N GLU A 41 3.88 -1.86 4.96
CA GLU A 41 4.52 -0.92 4.03
C GLU A 41 4.57 0.51 4.60
N GLU A 42 3.45 1.00 5.12
CA GLU A 42 3.35 2.32 5.74
C GLU A 42 4.06 2.38 7.09
N ALA A 43 4.05 1.28 7.84
CA ALA A 43 4.80 1.14 9.09
C ALA A 43 6.32 1.27 8.84
N ALA A 44 6.85 0.56 7.83
CA ALA A 44 8.28 0.63 7.49
C ALA A 44 8.69 2.07 7.14
N LYS A 45 7.88 2.78 6.34
CA LYS A 45 8.13 4.17 5.96
C LYS A 45 8.23 5.09 7.17
N ASP A 46 7.25 5.01 8.08
CA ASP A 46 7.26 5.84 9.29
C ASP A 46 8.46 5.54 10.19
N LEU A 47 8.79 4.25 10.38
CA LEU A 47 9.93 3.86 11.21
C LEU A 47 11.28 4.26 10.59
N HIS A 48 11.41 4.24 9.26
CA HIS A 48 12.60 4.76 8.58
C HIS A 48 12.73 6.28 8.75
N VAL A 49 11.62 7.03 8.66
CA VAL A 49 11.63 8.48 8.92
C VAL A 49 12.00 8.73 10.39
N ALA A 50 11.43 7.98 11.32
CA ALA A 50 11.78 8.05 12.74
C ALA A 50 13.28 7.81 12.96
N SER A 51 13.83 6.72 12.40
CA SER A 51 15.24 6.35 12.50
C SER A 51 16.19 7.37 11.87
N LYS A 52 15.73 8.11 10.85
CA LYS A 52 16.51 9.16 10.20
C LYS A 52 16.56 10.44 11.04
N LEU A 53 15.50 10.71 11.79
CA LEU A 53 15.39 11.88 12.66
C LEU A 53 16.09 11.65 14.01
N ASP A 54 15.93 10.45 14.57
CA ASP A 54 16.54 10.05 15.83
C ASP A 54 16.91 8.56 15.74
N TYR A 55 18.19 8.25 15.96
CA TYR A 55 18.66 6.87 15.94
C TYR A 55 18.41 6.24 17.30
N ASP A 56 17.42 5.34 17.36
CA ASP A 56 17.04 4.58 18.54
C ASP A 56 17.13 3.08 18.22
N GLU A 57 17.85 2.33 19.06
CA GLU A 57 18.01 0.88 18.91
C GLU A 57 16.66 0.14 18.88
N GLU A 58 15.65 0.67 19.58
CA GLU A 58 14.30 0.12 19.58
C GLU A 58 13.65 0.24 18.19
N ILE A 59 13.82 1.38 17.51
CA ILE A 59 13.31 1.57 16.13
C ILE A 59 13.98 0.56 15.19
N GLY A 60 15.28 0.33 15.36
CA GLY A 60 16.02 -0.69 14.61
C GLY A 60 15.50 -2.11 14.85
N ALA A 61 15.16 -2.46 16.09
CA ALA A 61 14.58 -3.75 16.43
C ALA A 61 13.19 -3.96 15.81
N ILE A 62 12.38 -2.90 15.72
CA ILE A 62 11.05 -2.95 15.10
C ILE A 62 11.17 -3.07 13.58
N LEU A 63 12.07 -2.31 12.94
CA LEU A 63 12.33 -2.39 11.50
C LEU A 63 12.68 -3.81 11.06
N LYS A 64 13.54 -4.51 11.81
CA LYS A 64 13.89 -5.93 11.54
C LYS A 64 12.67 -6.87 11.46
N LYS A 65 11.57 -6.54 12.14
CA LYS A 65 10.31 -7.31 12.10
C LYS A 65 9.37 -6.85 10.99
N VAL A 66 9.35 -5.55 10.72
CA VAL A 66 8.41 -4.91 9.77
C VAL A 66 8.87 -5.09 8.32
N GLU A 67 10.16 -4.91 8.04
CA GLU A 67 10.75 -5.01 6.69
C GLU A 67 10.41 -6.33 5.94
N PRO A 68 10.60 -7.52 6.52
CA PRO A 68 10.30 -8.76 5.80
C PRO A 68 8.79 -8.92 5.52
N ASN A 69 7.92 -8.36 6.36
CA ASN A 69 6.48 -8.39 6.12
C ASN A 69 6.07 -7.39 5.02
N ALA A 70 6.67 -6.21 5.02
CA ALA A 70 6.46 -5.22 3.96
C ALA A 70 6.88 -5.78 2.59
N HIS A 71 8.05 -6.43 2.50
CA HIS A 71 8.52 -7.04 1.26
C HIS A 71 7.58 -8.13 0.73
N LYS A 72 7.07 -9.00 1.61
CA LYS A 72 6.11 -10.05 1.23
C LYS A 72 4.82 -9.48 0.65
N ILE A 73 4.30 -8.40 1.25
CA ILE A 73 3.10 -7.73 0.74
C ILE A 73 3.38 -7.11 -0.64
N GLU A 74 4.50 -6.43 -0.79
CA GLU A 74 4.87 -5.79 -2.04
C GLU A 74 5.03 -6.81 -3.17
N GLU A 75 5.73 -7.93 -2.92
CA GLU A 75 5.88 -9.02 -3.89
C GLU A 75 4.52 -9.63 -4.27
N HIS A 76 3.65 -9.86 -3.29
CA HIS A 76 2.32 -10.39 -3.53
C HIS A 76 1.51 -9.44 -4.42
N ARG A 77 1.53 -8.13 -4.11
CA ARG A 77 0.86 -7.09 -4.90
C ARG A 77 1.37 -7.06 -6.34
N ARG A 78 2.69 -7.03 -6.54
CA ARG A 78 3.32 -7.06 -7.88
C ARG A 78 2.93 -8.32 -8.66
N LYS A 79 2.86 -9.49 -8.01
CA LYS A 79 2.42 -10.75 -8.65
C LYS A 79 0.96 -10.66 -9.09
N TYR A 80 0.07 -10.19 -8.24
CA TYR A 80 -1.36 -10.09 -8.54
C TYR A 80 -1.68 -9.03 -9.60
N ASP A 81 -0.95 -7.91 -9.62
CA ASP A 81 -1.11 -6.88 -10.64
C ASP A 81 -0.72 -7.41 -12.03
N ARG A 82 0.38 -8.18 -12.12
CA ARG A 82 0.77 -8.87 -13.36
C ARG A 82 -0.31 -9.84 -13.83
N LEU A 83 -0.79 -10.72 -12.94
CA LEU A 83 -1.84 -11.69 -13.27
C LEU A 83 -3.16 -11.02 -13.69
N ARG A 84 -3.53 -9.90 -13.03
CA ARG A 84 -4.72 -9.13 -13.39
C ARG A 84 -4.58 -8.55 -14.79
N LYS A 85 -3.45 -7.91 -15.09
CA LYS A 85 -3.17 -7.31 -16.39
C LYS A 85 -3.20 -8.35 -17.50
N GLU A 86 -2.55 -9.49 -17.29
CA GLU A 86 -2.53 -10.59 -18.25
C GLU A 86 -3.94 -11.17 -18.51
N ARG A 87 -4.76 -11.33 -17.47
CA ARG A 87 -6.15 -11.77 -17.63
C ARG A 87 -6.96 -10.78 -18.46
N GLU A 88 -6.76 -9.48 -18.24
CA GLU A 88 -7.46 -8.43 -18.98
C GLU A 88 -7.04 -8.40 -20.45
N GLU A 89 -5.73 -8.50 -20.72
CA GLU A 89 -5.20 -8.59 -22.09
C GLU A 89 -5.73 -9.82 -22.84
N ARG A 90 -5.80 -10.98 -22.17
CA ARG A 90 -6.38 -12.20 -22.76
C ARG A 90 -7.87 -12.03 -23.08
N LYS A 91 -8.65 -11.33 -22.25
CA LYS A 91 -10.06 -11.02 -22.53
C LYS A 91 -10.19 -10.12 -23.75
N ILE A 92 -9.43 -9.02 -23.78
CA ILE A 92 -9.42 -8.08 -24.91
C ILE A 92 -9.04 -8.79 -26.20
N GLN A 93 -8.03 -9.68 -26.16
CA GLN A 93 -7.60 -10.43 -27.34
C GLN A 93 -8.69 -11.39 -27.84
N ARG A 94 -9.39 -12.09 -26.95
CA ARG A 94 -10.50 -12.98 -27.30
C ARG A 94 -11.67 -12.19 -27.91
N GLU A 95 -12.02 -11.04 -27.35
CA GLU A 95 -13.06 -10.18 -27.93
C GLU A 95 -12.69 -9.67 -29.31
N ARG A 96 -11.42 -9.27 -29.51
CA ARG A 96 -10.92 -8.86 -30.84
C ARG A 96 -11.01 -10.00 -31.84
N GLN A 97 -10.63 -11.21 -31.45
CA GLN A 97 -10.73 -12.40 -32.32
C GLN A 97 -12.19 -12.72 -32.65
N ARG A 98 -13.09 -12.67 -31.66
CA ARG A 98 -14.52 -12.88 -31.85
C ARG A 98 -15.11 -11.87 -32.85
N ARG A 99 -14.84 -10.57 -32.67
CA ARG A 99 -15.30 -9.52 -33.59
C ARG A 99 -14.76 -9.71 -35.01
N ARG A 100 -13.51 -10.13 -35.15
CA ARG A 100 -12.91 -10.46 -36.46
C ARG A 100 -13.60 -11.66 -37.12
N ALA A 101 -13.86 -12.72 -36.37
CA ALA A 101 -14.55 -13.90 -36.86
C ALA A 101 -16.01 -13.59 -37.26
N GLU A 102 -16.74 -12.82 -36.44
CA GLU A 102 -18.10 -12.36 -36.75
C GLU A 102 -18.12 -11.50 -38.01
N ALA A 103 -17.17 -10.57 -38.17
CA ALA A 103 -17.04 -9.78 -39.39
C ALA A 103 -16.74 -10.64 -40.62
N GLN A 104 -15.82 -11.62 -40.50
CA GLN A 104 -15.50 -12.55 -41.59
C GLN A 104 -16.71 -13.40 -42.00
N LEU A 105 -17.45 -13.95 -41.03
CA LEU A 105 -18.67 -14.69 -41.29
C LEU A 105 -19.72 -13.82 -41.99
N SER A 106 -19.92 -12.58 -41.53
CA SER A 106 -20.84 -11.63 -42.16
C SER A 106 -20.43 -11.28 -43.59
N THR A 107 -19.13 -11.19 -43.89
CA THR A 107 -18.66 -10.92 -45.26
C THR A 107 -18.82 -12.12 -46.18
N LEU A 108 -18.71 -13.35 -45.66
CA LEU A 108 -18.85 -14.59 -46.44
C LEU A 108 -20.32 -14.97 -46.70
N SER A 109 -21.25 -14.42 -45.93
CA SER A 109 -22.69 -14.63 -46.09
C SER A 109 -23.37 -13.65 -47.06
N LEU A 110 -22.61 -12.72 -47.66
CA LEU A 110 -23.05 -11.77 -48.69
C LEU A 110 -22.55 -12.22 -50.06
#